data_AF-A0A4U0UBC0-F1
#
_entry.id   AF-A0A4U0UBC0-F1
#
_cell.length_a   1.000
_cell.length_b   1.000
_cell.length_c   1.000
_cell.angle_alpha   90.00
_cell.angle_beta   90.00
_cell.angle_gamma   90.00
#
_symmetry.space_group_name_H-M   'P 1'
#
loop_
_entity.id
_entity.type
_entity.pdbx_description
1 polymer ?
#
loop_
_entity_poly.entity_id
_entity_poly.type
_entity_poly.pdbx_seq_one_letter_code
_entity_poly.pdbx_strand_id
1 'polypeptide(L)'
;VVLPHGKIVNANANSHPDLFLALKGGSNNFGIVTRFDFKTFASGPFWGGNIYYPITTTKEQTNAFTSFVASPDYDPYAALIHSYAYTSESQSWI
;
A
#
# COMPACT_ATOMS: atom_id res chain seq x y z
N VAL A 1 -18.52 3.96 11.14
CA VAL A 1 -19.00 3.72 9.75
C VAL A 1 -20.44 4.21 9.65
N VAL A 2 -20.75 5.03 8.65
CA VAL A 2 -22.13 5.43 8.33
C VAL A 2 -22.70 4.41 7.34
N LEU A 3 -23.75 3.70 7.76
CA LEU A 3 -24.45 2.71 6.94
C LEU A 3 -25.38 3.40 5.92
N PRO A 4 -25.83 2.69 4.87
CA PRO A 4 -26.72 3.27 3.84
C PRO A 4 -28.00 3.92 4.39
N HIS A 5 -28.53 3.41 5.51
CA HIS A 5 -29.70 3.96 6.19
C HIS A 5 -29.35 5.06 7.23
N GLY A 6 -28.17 5.68 7.12
CA GLY A 6 -27.74 6.84 7.92
C GLY A 6 -27.27 6.53 9.34
N LYS A 7 -27.37 5.28 9.82
CA LYS A 7 -26.92 4.93 11.18
C LYS A 7 -25.40 4.89 11.25
N ILE A 8 -24.87 5.42 12.34
CA ILE A 8 -23.45 5.32 12.67
C ILE A 8 -23.22 4.09 13.53
N VAL A 9 -22.30 3.21 13.12
CA VAL A 9 -21.89 2.02 13.86
C VAL A 9 -20.37 1.96 14.02
N ASN A 10 -19.94 1.26 15.08
CA ASN A 10 -18.54 0.86 15.26
C ASN A 10 -18.37 -0.57 14.74
N ALA A 11 -17.35 -0.77 13.90
CA ALA A 11 -16.97 -2.09 13.37
C ALA A 11 -15.57 -2.43 13.89
N ASN A 12 -15.46 -3.47 14.71
CA ASN A 12 -14.22 -4.00 15.26
C ASN A 12 -14.36 -5.51 15.52
N ALA A 13 -13.33 -6.14 16.12
CA ALA A 13 -13.33 -7.59 16.37
C ALA A 13 -14.49 -8.08 17.28
N ASN A 14 -15.11 -7.20 18.08
CA ASN A 14 -16.14 -7.55 19.05
C ASN A 14 -17.52 -6.92 18.72
N SER A 15 -17.60 -5.99 17.78
CA SER A 15 -18.84 -5.29 17.39
C SER A 15 -18.89 -5.18 15.86
N HIS A 16 -19.92 -5.77 15.24
CA HIS A 16 -20.03 -5.90 13.78
C HIS A 16 -18.76 -6.50 13.13
N PRO A 17 -18.31 -7.69 13.57
CA PRO A 17 -17.04 -8.29 13.14
C PRO A 17 -17.02 -8.70 11.66
N ASP A 18 -18.18 -9.02 11.09
CA ASP A 18 -18.41 -9.26 9.66
C ASP A 18 -18.14 -8.00 8.83
N LEU A 19 -18.71 -6.87 9.24
CA LEU A 19 -18.45 -5.56 8.63
C LEU A 19 -16.99 -5.15 8.81
N PHE A 20 -16.40 -5.41 9.98
CA PHE A 20 -14.99 -5.15 10.23
C PHE A 20 -14.07 -5.95 9.31
N LEU A 21 -14.40 -7.21 9.02
CA LEU A 21 -13.68 -8.02 8.03
C LEU A 21 -13.85 -7.45 6.62
N ALA A 22 -15.09 -7.18 6.21
CA ALA A 22 -15.42 -6.68 4.88
C ALA A 22 -14.73 -5.35 4.55
N LEU A 23 -14.60 -4.45 5.53
CA LEU A 23 -13.95 -3.14 5.34
C LEU A 23 -12.43 -3.22 5.17
N LYS A 24 -11.77 -4.36 5.45
CA LYS A 24 -10.32 -4.56 5.25
C LYS A 24 -9.98 -5.02 3.81
N GLY A 25 -10.67 -4.48 2.82
CA GLY A 25 -10.45 -4.82 1.40
C GLY A 25 -11.66 -4.58 0.52
N GLY A 26 -12.86 -4.52 1.11
CA GLY A 26 -14.12 -4.26 0.40
C GLY A 26 -14.35 -2.79 0.00
N SER A 27 -13.38 -1.90 0.21
CA SER A 27 -13.47 -0.47 -0.09
C SER A 27 -14.75 0.16 0.51
N ASN A 28 -15.40 1.06 -0.22
CA ASN A 28 -16.57 1.83 0.25
C ASN A 28 -17.92 1.12 0.03
N ASN A 29 -17.95 -0.17 -0.31
CA ASN A 29 -19.18 -0.89 -0.64
C ASN A 29 -20.17 -1.03 0.53
N PHE A 30 -19.68 -0.97 1.77
CA PHE A 30 -20.46 -1.29 2.98
C PHE A 30 -20.81 -0.07 3.83
N GLY A 31 -20.51 1.14 3.33
CA GLY A 31 -20.77 2.40 4.01
C GLY A 31 -19.58 3.35 3.97
N ILE A 32 -19.76 4.54 4.54
CA ILE A 32 -18.73 5.57 4.60
C ILE A 32 -17.97 5.43 5.91
N VAL A 33 -16.67 5.13 5.82
CA VAL A 33 -15.79 5.11 7.00
C VAL A 33 -15.39 6.54 7.35
N THR A 34 -15.83 7.02 8.51
CA THR A 34 -15.58 8.40 8.98
C THR A 34 -14.44 8.50 10.00
N ARG A 35 -13.97 7.37 10.54
CA ARG A 35 -12.89 7.28 11.52
C ARG A 35 -12.26 5.89 11.47
N PHE A 36 -10.95 5.84 11.63
CA PHE A 36 -10.20 4.62 11.90
C PHE A 36 -9.47 4.75 13.24
N ASP A 37 -9.46 3.67 14.01
CA ASP A 37 -8.58 3.54 15.18
C ASP A 37 -7.49 2.52 14.82
N PHE A 38 -6.24 2.96 14.77
CA PHE A 38 -5.09 2.11 14.41
C PHE A 38 -4.21 1.83 15.61
N LYS A 39 -3.76 0.58 15.74
CA LYS A 39 -2.62 0.24 16.60
C LYS A 39 -1.35 0.64 15.88
N THR A 40 -0.56 1.51 16.50
CA THR A 40 0.73 1.96 15.98
C THR A 40 1.89 1.22 16.65
N PHE A 41 3.09 1.41 16.12
CA PHE A 41 4.35 0.94 16.69
C PHE A 41 5.39 2.06 16.60
N ALA A 42 6.43 2.02 17.45
CA ALA A 42 7.51 2.99 17.39
C ALA A 42 8.35 2.75 16.12
N SER A 43 8.57 3.81 15.33
CA SER A 43 9.44 3.78 14.16
C SER A 43 10.68 4.64 14.42
N GLY A 44 11.86 4.06 14.20
CA GLY A 44 13.12 4.81 14.18
C GLY A 44 13.35 5.52 12.85
N PRO A 45 14.47 6.25 12.73
CA PRO A 45 14.94 6.73 11.44
C PRO A 45 15.26 5.54 10.52
N PHE A 46 15.00 5.69 9.22
CA PHE A 46 15.38 4.74 8.20
C PHE A 46 16.03 5.47 7.03
N TRP A 47 16.90 4.76 6.31
CA TRP A 47 17.50 5.27 5.08
C TRP A 47 16.53 5.06 3.92
N GLY A 48 16.28 6.11 3.16
CA GLY A 48 15.39 6.07 2.01
C GLY A 48 15.89 6.97 0.88
N GLY A 49 15.38 6.73 -0.32
CA GLY A 49 15.74 7.49 -1.51
C GLY A 49 15.03 6.97 -2.75
N ASN A 50 15.24 7.66 -3.86
CA ASN A 50 14.74 7.25 -5.17
C ASN A 50 15.93 7.13 -6.12
N ILE A 51 15.89 6.13 -6.99
CA ILE A 51 16.82 5.97 -8.09
C ILE A 51 15.99 5.89 -9.36
N TYR A 52 16.40 6.64 -10.38
CA TYR A 52 15.71 6.70 -11.67
C TYR A 52 16.59 6.07 -12.73
N TYR A 53 15.99 5.22 -13.55
CA TYR A 53 16.66 4.57 -14.67
C TYR A 53 15.91 4.88 -15.97
N PRO A 54 16.60 4.89 -17.11
CA PRO A 54 15.92 5.00 -18.40
C PRO A 54 14.95 3.83 -18.61
N ILE A 55 13.79 4.10 -19.21
CA ILE A 55 12.77 3.08 -19.51
C ILE A 55 13.29 1.93 -20.38
N THR A 56 14.36 2.14 -21.14
CA THR A 56 15.04 1.10 -21.92
C THR A 56 15.59 -0.05 -21.06
N THR A 57 15.75 0.16 -19.74
CA THR A 57 16.22 -0.84 -18.78
C THR A 57 15.10 -1.57 -18.02
N THR A 58 13.85 -1.42 -18.47
CA THR A 58 12.65 -1.96 -17.79
C THR A 58 12.77 -3.45 -17.46
N LYS A 59 13.32 -4.25 -18.39
CA LYS A 59 13.44 -5.69 -18.20
C LYS A 59 14.43 -6.02 -17.08
N GLU A 60 15.58 -5.36 -17.09
CA GLU A 60 16.64 -5.53 -16.09
C GLU A 60 16.14 -5.09 -14.71
N GLN A 61 15.48 -3.94 -14.61
CA GLN A 61 14.94 -3.43 -13.35
C GLN A 61 13.80 -4.31 -12.80
N THR A 62 12.91 -4.79 -13.66
CA THR A 62 11.86 -5.74 -13.24
C THR A 62 12.46 -7.03 -12.71
N ASN A 63 13.49 -7.57 -13.37
CA ASN A 63 14.18 -8.78 -12.92
C ASN A 63 14.94 -8.56 -11.59
N ALA A 64 15.56 -7.40 -11.41
CA ALA A 64 16.24 -7.05 -10.17
C ALA A 64 15.22 -6.92 -9.02
N PHE A 65 14.08 -6.24 -9.25
CA PHE A 65 13.00 -6.13 -8.28
C PHE A 65 12.45 -7.50 -7.88
N THR A 66 12.14 -8.37 -8.85
CA THR A 66 11.62 -9.72 -8.56
C THR A 66 12.63 -10.56 -7.80
N SER A 67 13.92 -10.48 -8.16
CA SER A 67 15.00 -11.18 -7.46
C SER A 67 15.16 -10.70 -6.02
N PHE A 68 15.03 -9.39 -5.78
CA PHE A 68 15.09 -8.80 -4.45
C PHE A 68 13.92 -9.27 -3.57
N VAL A 69 12.67 -9.18 -4.06
CA VAL A 69 11.49 -9.53 -3.26
C VAL A 69 11.30 -11.03 -3.08
N ALA A 70 11.81 -11.86 -4.00
CA ALA A 70 11.73 -13.32 -3.93
C ALA A 70 12.98 -13.98 -3.33
N SER A 71 13.94 -13.18 -2.82
CA SER A 71 15.16 -13.70 -2.22
C SER A 71 14.84 -14.66 -1.05
N PRO A 72 15.44 -15.87 -1.01
CA PRO A 72 15.32 -16.75 0.15
C PRO A 72 15.97 -16.14 1.40
N ASP A 73 17.01 -15.32 1.20
CA ASP A 73 17.66 -14.50 2.23
C ASP A 73 16.95 -13.14 2.31
N TYR A 74 15.68 -13.18 2.69
CA TYR A 74 14.86 -11.97 2.80
C TYR A 74 15.32 -11.10 3.98
N ASP A 75 15.60 -9.82 3.71
CA ASP A 75 15.90 -8.83 4.75
C ASP A 75 14.62 -8.10 5.19
N PRO A 76 14.15 -8.29 6.43
CA PRO A 76 12.94 -7.64 6.93
C PRO A 76 13.08 -6.12 7.11
N TYR A 77 14.28 -5.56 7.02
CA TYR A 77 14.55 -4.13 7.14
C TYR A 77 14.75 -3.44 5.78
N ALA A 78 14.77 -4.20 4.68
CA ALA A 78 14.91 -3.67 3.33
C ALA A 78 13.57 -3.74 2.58
N ALA A 79 13.23 -2.64 1.90
CA ALA A 79 12.07 -2.57 1.04
C ALA A 79 12.42 -1.83 -0.25
N LEU A 80 11.89 -2.33 -1.37
CA LEU A 80 11.99 -1.70 -2.67
C LEU A 80 10.58 -1.46 -3.19
N ILE A 81 10.31 -0.28 -3.73
CA ILE A 81 9.07 0.05 -4.44
C ILE A 81 9.47 0.32 -5.88
N HIS A 82 8.95 -0.51 -6.80
CA HIS A 82 9.17 -0.35 -8.23
C HIS A 82 7.95 0.29 -8.88
N SER A 83 8.13 1.41 -9.58
CA SER A 83 7.04 2.14 -10.22
C SER A 83 7.50 2.71 -11.57
N TYR A 84 6.57 2.75 -12.53
CA TYR A 84 6.75 3.49 -13.77
C TYR A 84 6.03 4.82 -13.66
N ALA A 85 6.66 5.90 -14.10
CA ALA A 85 6.06 7.23 -14.12
C ALA A 85 6.12 7.82 -15.53
N TYR A 86 5.04 8.45 -15.96
CA TYR A 86 5.06 9.26 -17.17
C TYR A 86 5.31 10.72 -16.79
N THR A 87 6.31 11.33 -17.40
CA THR A 87 6.63 12.74 -17.20
C THR A 87 6.10 13.55 -18.38
N SER A 88 5.18 14.48 -18.12
CA SER A 88 4.62 15.35 -19.16
C SER A 88 5.66 16.30 -19.77
N GLU A 89 6.68 16.66 -19.00
CA GLU A 89 7.77 17.55 -19.43
C GLU A 89 8.60 16.95 -20.58
N SER A 90 9.03 15.70 -20.46
CA SER A 90 9.79 14.99 -21.49
C SER A 90 8.91 14.13 -22.42
N GLN A 91 7.60 14.11 -22.17
CA GLN A 91 6.62 13.25 -22.85
C GLN A 91 7.06 11.77 -22.93
N SER A 92 7.67 11.27 -21.86
CA SER A 92 8.27 9.94 -21.84
C SER A 92 7.95 9.20 -20.55
N TRP A 93 8.05 7.88 -20.60
CA TRP A 93 8.05 7.02 -19.42
C TRP A 93 9.46 6.98 -18.81
N ILE A 94 9.52 6.95 -17.48
CA ILE A 94 10.71 6.69 -16.66
C ILE A 94 10.41 5.61 -15.63
#